data_AF-A0A6I2ZWN1-F1
#
_entry.id   AF-A0A6I2ZWN1-F1
#
_cell.length_a   1.000
_cell.length_b   1.000
_cell.length_c   1.000
_cell.angle_alpha   90.00
_cell.angle_beta   90.00
_cell.angle_gamma   90.00
#
_symmetry.space_group_name_H-M   'P 1'
#
loop_
_entity.id
_entity.type
_entity.pdbx_description
1 polymer ?
#
loop_
_entity_poly.entity_id
_entity_poly.type
_entity_poly.pdbx_seq_one_letter_code
_entity_poly.pdbx_strand_id
1 'polypeptide(L)'
;LIEDLALDLRELLTTDSPMLQRLFPPPYGENEERNQGYSALAGSELVERKFAALDVVTGTISAEDLSEEEVEAWMRSINDIRLVLGTVLGVSEDQRFEPSDEATQALHDNYEYLGMLLERIIRALSN
;
A
#
# COMPACT_ATOMS: atom_id res chain seq x y z
N LEU A 1 14.48 0.12 -4.71
CA LEU A 1 13.06 -0.01 -5.12
C LEU A 1 12.13 -0.18 -3.93
N ILE A 2 12.03 -1.36 -3.29
CA ILE A 2 11.06 -1.55 -2.18
C ILE A 2 11.32 -0.59 -1.03
N GLU A 3 12.58 -0.39 -0.65
CA GLU A 3 12.97 0.58 0.37
C GLU A 3 12.52 2.00 0.00
N ASP A 4 12.81 2.46 -1.22
CA ASP A 4 12.39 3.78 -1.71
C ASP A 4 10.86 3.93 -1.67
N LEU A 5 10.11 2.93 -2.16
CA LEU A 5 8.65 2.95 -2.15
C LEU A 5 8.07 2.93 -0.73
N ALA A 6 8.74 2.27 0.22
CA ALA A 6 8.33 2.27 1.62
C ALA A 6 8.56 3.65 2.27
N LEU A 7 9.66 4.32 1.92
CA LEU A 7 9.93 5.69 2.36
C LEU A 7 8.93 6.70 1.75
N ASP A 8 8.63 6.56 0.46
CA ASP A 8 7.62 7.39 -0.23
C ASP A 8 6.24 7.24 0.42
N LEU A 9 5.81 5.99 0.71
CA LEU A 9 4.56 5.75 1.42
C LEU A 9 4.58 6.34 2.84
N ARG A 10 5.72 6.24 3.54
CA ARG A 10 5.88 6.84 4.88
C ARG A 10 5.66 8.35 4.84
N GLU A 11 6.25 9.04 3.86
CA GLU A 11 6.06 10.48 3.68
C GLU A 11 4.59 10.79 3.34
N LEU A 12 4.00 10.05 2.39
CA LEU A 12 2.62 10.24 1.97
C LEU A 12 1.62 10.09 3.14
N LEU A 13 1.85 9.13 4.05
CA LEU A 13 1.02 8.89 5.25
C LEU A 13 0.97 10.07 6.22
N THR A 14 1.86 11.05 6.09
CA THR A 14 1.84 12.29 6.89
C THR A 14 0.93 13.37 6.30
N THR A 15 0.26 13.08 5.19
CA THR A 15 -0.57 14.01 4.42
C THR A 15 -2.02 13.55 4.34
N ASP A 16 -2.92 14.46 3.95
CA ASP A 16 -4.32 14.15 3.60
C ASP A 16 -4.49 13.88 2.09
N SER A 17 -3.47 13.31 1.43
CA SER A 17 -3.48 13.12 -0.01
C SER A 17 -4.63 12.23 -0.49
N PRO A 18 -5.34 12.58 -1.57
CA PRO A 18 -6.36 11.71 -2.16
C PRO A 18 -5.81 10.37 -2.65
N MET A 19 -4.49 10.25 -2.84
CA MET A 19 -3.81 9.00 -3.20
C MET A 19 -3.99 7.89 -2.14
N LEU A 20 -4.28 8.27 -0.89
CA LEU A 20 -4.51 7.35 0.23
C LEU A 20 -5.93 6.80 0.27
N GLN A 21 -6.84 7.24 -0.61
CA GLN A 21 -8.25 6.87 -0.56
C GLN A 21 -8.51 5.36 -0.59
N ARG A 22 -7.76 4.60 -1.41
CA ARG A 22 -7.88 3.13 -1.45
C ARG A 22 -7.22 2.46 -0.23
N LEU A 23 -6.30 3.14 0.45
CA LEU A 23 -5.63 2.63 1.65
C LEU A 23 -6.52 2.77 2.89
N PHE A 24 -7.34 3.82 2.95
CA PHE A 24 -8.30 4.08 4.03
C PHE A 24 -9.73 4.21 3.47
N PRO A 25 -10.33 3.12 2.96
CA PRO A 25 -11.66 3.20 2.35
C PRO A 25 -12.71 3.59 3.40
N PRO A 26 -13.70 4.44 3.04
CA PRO A 26 -14.75 4.85 3.96
C PRO A 26 -15.62 3.64 4.36
N PRO A 27 -15.73 3.32 5.67
CA PRO A 27 -16.45 2.13 6.11
C PRO A 27 -17.98 2.28 6.04
N TYR A 28 -18.50 3.52 5.88
CA TYR A 28 -19.93 3.81 5.89
C TYR A 28 -20.45 4.30 4.53
N GLY A 29 -19.83 3.86 3.42
CA GLY A 29 -20.28 4.20 2.06
C GLY A 29 -20.36 5.73 1.86
N GLU A 30 -21.49 6.21 1.35
CA GLU A 30 -21.74 7.64 1.09
C GLU A 30 -22.11 8.46 2.34
N ASN A 31 -22.17 7.85 3.54
CA ASN A 31 -22.52 8.58 4.76
C ASN A 31 -21.33 9.39 5.30
N GLU A 32 -21.22 10.62 4.81
CA GLU A 32 -20.13 11.54 5.12
C GLU A 32 -19.98 11.81 6.63
N GLU A 33 -21.07 12.06 7.36
CA GLU A 33 -21.04 12.32 8.80
C GLU A 33 -20.42 11.15 9.58
N ARG A 34 -20.83 9.92 9.26
CA ARG A 34 -20.30 8.73 9.92
C ARG A 34 -18.85 8.45 9.53
N ASN A 35 -18.47 8.71 8.27
CA ASN A 35 -17.09 8.57 7.81
C ASN A 35 -16.15 9.58 8.49
N GLN A 36 -16.58 10.84 8.64
CA GLN A 36 -15.83 11.85 9.39
C GLN A 36 -15.65 11.46 10.86
N GLY A 37 -16.73 10.99 11.51
CA GLY A 37 -16.67 10.49 12.88
C GLY A 37 -15.73 9.30 13.05
N TYR A 38 -15.73 8.36 12.08
CA TYR A 38 -14.79 7.24 12.08
C TYR A 38 -13.34 7.67 11.91
N SER A 39 -13.07 8.54 10.93
CA SER A 39 -11.73 9.05 10.65
C SER A 39 -11.15 9.77 11.88
N ALA A 40 -11.95 10.60 12.55
CA ALA A 40 -11.56 11.31 13.76
C ALA A 40 -11.23 10.38 14.95
N LEU A 41 -11.87 9.20 15.03
CA LEU A 41 -11.68 8.25 16.13
C LEU A 41 -10.61 7.20 15.87
N ALA A 42 -10.47 6.73 14.63
CA ALA A 42 -9.63 5.58 14.27
C ALA A 42 -8.45 5.95 13.35
N GLY A 43 -8.45 7.14 12.73
CA GLY A 43 -7.48 7.51 11.70
C GLY A 43 -6.03 7.42 12.17
N SER A 44 -5.71 7.95 13.35
CA SER A 44 -4.35 7.91 13.90
C SER A 44 -3.87 6.49 14.14
N GLU A 45 -4.73 5.62 14.73
CA GLU A 45 -4.38 4.22 14.98
C GLU A 45 -4.16 3.44 13.68
N LEU A 46 -4.97 3.72 12.64
CA LEU A 46 -4.79 3.10 11.32
C LEU A 46 -3.44 3.49 10.72
N VAL A 47 -3.05 4.76 10.78
CA VAL A 47 -1.76 5.26 10.29
C VAL A 47 -0.59 4.69 11.10
N GLU A 48 -0.70 4.64 12.44
CA GLU A 48 0.31 4.05 13.32
C GLU A 48 0.59 2.58 12.95
N ARG A 49 -0.45 1.80 12.66
CA ARG A 49 -0.28 0.41 12.18
C ARG A 49 0.45 0.34 10.85
N LYS A 50 0.25 1.31 9.95
CA LYS A 50 1.00 1.39 8.68
C LYS A 50 2.47 1.69 8.94
N PHE A 51 2.78 2.64 9.82
CA PHE A 51 4.17 2.93 10.19
C PHE A 51 4.86 1.73 10.83
N ALA A 52 4.19 1.02 11.74
CA ALA A 52 4.76 -0.18 12.37
C ALA A 52 5.09 -1.27 11.34
N ALA A 53 4.22 -1.49 10.34
CA ALA A 53 4.51 -2.44 9.26
C ALA A 53 5.69 -1.98 8.38
N LEU A 54 5.78 -0.69 8.07
CA LEU A 54 6.91 -0.13 7.32
C LEU A 54 8.24 -0.19 8.09
N ASP A 55 8.21 -0.01 9.42
CA ASP A 55 9.40 -0.18 10.27
C ASP A 55 9.92 -1.61 10.20
N VAL A 56 9.04 -2.62 10.16
CA VAL A 56 9.44 -4.02 9.94
C VAL A 56 10.07 -4.20 8.55
N VAL A 57 9.43 -3.72 7.48
CA VAL A 57 9.96 -3.87 6.10
C VAL A 57 11.34 -3.23 5.97
N THR A 58 11.49 -1.98 6.41
CA THR A 58 12.76 -1.26 6.32
C THR A 58 13.83 -1.86 7.22
N GLY A 59 13.47 -2.32 8.43
CA GLY A 59 14.39 -2.99 9.34
C GLY A 59 14.88 -4.35 8.86
N THR A 60 14.12 -5.01 7.98
CA THR A 60 14.40 -6.37 7.50
C THR A 60 14.72 -6.45 6.01
N ILE A 61 14.87 -5.32 5.31
CA ILE A 61 15.09 -5.25 3.86
C ILE A 61 16.32 -6.03 3.36
N SER A 62 17.33 -6.20 4.23
CA SER A 62 18.58 -6.92 3.94
C SER A 62 18.66 -8.30 4.59
N ALA A 63 17.59 -8.76 5.24
CA ALA A 63 17.56 -10.07 5.88
C ALA A 63 17.49 -11.19 4.83
N GLU A 64 18.19 -12.30 5.09
CA GLU A 64 18.14 -13.49 4.23
C GLU A 64 16.90 -14.35 4.53
N ASP A 65 16.45 -14.35 5.79
CA ASP A 65 15.27 -15.06 6.28
C ASP A 65 14.38 -14.10 7.06
N LEU A 66 13.07 -14.33 7.02
CA LEU A 66 12.06 -13.56 7.74
C LEU A 66 11.20 -14.50 8.60
N SER A 67 10.79 -14.03 9.77
CA SER A 67 9.74 -14.70 10.55
C SER A 67 8.39 -14.65 9.82
N GLU A 68 7.44 -15.50 10.22
CA GLU A 68 6.09 -15.48 9.65
C GLU A 68 5.44 -14.09 9.85
N GLU A 69 5.56 -13.50 11.04
CA GLU A 69 5.03 -12.18 11.34
C GLU A 69 5.67 -11.07 10.48
N GLU A 70 6.98 -11.19 10.20
CA GLU A 70 7.69 -10.28 9.31
C GLU A 70 7.19 -10.43 7.87
N VAL A 71 7.05 -11.66 7.36
CA VAL A 71 6.50 -11.92 6.03
C VAL A 71 5.08 -11.36 5.89
N GLU A 72 4.24 -11.48 6.92
CA GLU A 72 2.93 -10.84 6.91
C GLU A 72 2.99 -9.31 6.90
N ALA A 73 3.93 -8.70 7.62
CA ALA A 73 4.13 -7.26 7.58
C ALA A 73 4.55 -6.79 6.19
N TRP A 74 5.46 -7.52 5.54
CA TRP A 74 5.83 -7.33 4.14
C TRP A 74 4.64 -7.46 3.20
N MET A 75 3.81 -8.50 3.36
CA MET A 75 2.59 -8.68 2.57
C MET A 75 1.67 -7.45 2.65
N ARG A 76 1.41 -6.97 3.88
CA ARG A 76 0.56 -5.80 4.13
C ARG A 76 1.14 -4.54 3.50
N SER A 77 2.42 -4.24 3.73
CA SER A 77 3.07 -3.05 3.20
C SER A 77 3.17 -3.05 1.67
N ILE A 78 3.50 -4.19 1.05
CA ILE A 78 3.53 -4.32 -0.42
C ILE A 78 2.14 -4.06 -1.00
N ASN A 79 1.10 -4.63 -0.39
CA ASN A 79 -0.27 -4.38 -0.82
C ASN A 79 -0.66 -2.90 -0.66
N ASP A 80 -0.27 -2.27 0.45
CA ASP A 80 -0.56 -0.85 0.71
C ASP A 80 0.08 0.06 -0.35
N ILE A 81 1.36 -0.16 -0.67
CA ILE A 81 2.07 0.57 -1.74
C ILE A 81 1.37 0.34 -3.08
N ARG A 82 1.00 -0.92 -3.38
CA ARG A 82 0.28 -1.27 -4.62
C ARG A 82 -1.08 -0.56 -4.72
N LEU A 83 -1.83 -0.44 -3.62
CA LEU A 83 -3.11 0.28 -3.59
C LEU A 83 -2.92 1.77 -3.87
N VAL A 84 -1.88 2.39 -3.31
CA VAL A 84 -1.53 3.79 -3.58
C VAL A 84 -1.16 3.97 -5.05
N LEU A 85 -0.25 3.15 -5.59
CA LEU A 85 0.12 3.21 -7.00
C LEU A 85 -1.08 3.00 -7.93
N GLY A 86 -1.97 2.05 -7.61
CA GLY A 86 -3.20 1.83 -8.36
C GLY A 86 -4.13 3.05 -8.36
N THR A 87 -4.17 3.81 -7.25
CA THR A 87 -4.92 5.07 -7.16
C THR A 87 -4.29 6.14 -8.05
N VAL A 88 -2.97 6.30 -7.98
CA VAL A 88 -2.21 7.27 -8.80
C VAL A 88 -2.37 7.01 -10.28
N LEU A 89 -2.28 5.75 -10.69
CA LEU A 89 -2.42 5.33 -12.07
C LEU A 89 -3.87 5.33 -12.55
N GLY A 90 -4.85 5.44 -11.65
CA GLY A 90 -6.27 5.28 -12.02
C GLY A 90 -6.60 3.89 -12.56
N VAL A 91 -5.82 2.86 -12.23
CA VAL A 91 -6.06 1.47 -12.66
C VAL A 91 -7.36 0.98 -12.03
N SER A 92 -8.22 0.38 -12.85
CA SER A 92 -9.47 -0.28 -12.47
C SER A 92 -9.63 -1.60 -13.22
N GLU A 93 -10.48 -2.49 -12.70
CA GLU A 93 -10.71 -3.81 -13.31
C GLU A 93 -11.42 -3.73 -14.67
N ASP A 94 -12.15 -2.64 -14.91
CA ASP A 94 -13.00 -2.48 -16.09
C ASP A 94 -12.27 -1.97 -17.33
N GLN A 95 -11.01 -1.54 -17.20
CA GLN A 95 -10.29 -0.84 -18.26
C GLN A 95 -8.84 -1.31 -18.36
N ARG A 96 -8.37 -1.48 -19.61
CA ARG A 96 -6.95 -1.69 -19.87
C ARG A 96 -6.20 -0.40 -19.59
N PHE A 97 -5.15 -0.48 -18.79
CA PHE A 97 -4.26 0.65 -18.54
C PHE A 97 -3.40 0.96 -19.77
N GLU A 98 -3.34 2.24 -20.15
CA GLU A 98 -2.48 2.74 -21.22
C GLU A 98 -1.64 3.91 -20.69
N PRO A 99 -0.33 3.72 -20.47
CA PRO A 99 0.53 4.78 -19.96
C PRO A 99 0.65 5.96 -20.95
N SER A 100 0.57 7.18 -20.43
CA SER A 100 0.68 8.42 -21.22
C SER A 100 2.11 8.84 -21.52
N ASP A 101 3.08 8.42 -20.70
CA ASP A 101 4.49 8.77 -20.78
C ASP A 101 5.38 7.73 -20.05
N GLU A 102 6.69 7.93 -20.11
CA GLU A 102 7.70 7.05 -19.47
C GLU A 102 7.57 7.00 -17.94
N ALA A 103 7.20 8.12 -17.30
CA ALA A 103 7.05 8.16 -15.84
C ALA A 103 5.84 7.30 -15.39
N THR A 104 4.75 7.41 -16.13
CA THR A 104 3.53 6.64 -15.93
C THR A 104 3.76 5.16 -16.22
N GLN A 105 4.54 4.83 -17.25
CA GLN A 105 4.97 3.45 -17.52
C GLN A 105 5.80 2.88 -16.35
N ALA A 106 6.76 3.64 -15.83
CA ALA A 106 7.59 3.18 -14.71
C ALA A 106 6.77 2.92 -13.42
N LEU A 107 5.79 3.78 -13.13
CA LEU A 107 4.86 3.57 -12.01
C LEU A 107 4.00 2.32 -12.22
N HIS A 108 3.55 2.08 -13.44
CA HIS A 108 2.78 0.88 -13.78
C HIS A 108 3.63 -0.40 -13.69
N ASP A 109 4.89 -0.37 -14.12
CA ASP A 109 5.80 -1.50 -13.99
C ASP A 109 6.06 -1.85 -12.52
N ASN A 110 6.21 -0.83 -11.65
CA ASN A 110 6.28 -1.03 -10.21
C ASN A 110 4.99 -1.64 -9.64
N TYR A 111 3.83 -1.16 -10.06
CA TYR A 111 2.52 -1.70 -9.65
C TYR A 111 2.38 -3.20 -9.99
N GLU A 112 2.75 -3.60 -11.21
CA GLU A 112 2.73 -4.98 -11.67
C GLU A 112 3.74 -5.85 -10.91
N TYR A 113 4.96 -5.34 -10.72
CA TYR A 113 5.99 -6.03 -9.96
C TYR A 113 5.54 -6.33 -8.52
N LEU A 114 4.95 -5.34 -7.84
CA LEU A 114 4.40 -5.51 -6.49
C LEU A 114 3.25 -6.53 -6.47
N GLY A 115 2.42 -6.57 -7.51
CA GLY A 115 1.37 -7.58 -7.66
C GLY A 115 1.92 -9.00 -7.73
N MET A 116 2.92 -9.22 -8.59
CA MET A 116 3.62 -10.50 -8.68
C MET A 116 4.31 -10.87 -7.36
N LEU A 117 4.95 -9.91 -6.69
CA LEU A 117 5.62 -10.16 -5.41
C LEU A 117 4.62 -10.53 -4.32
N LEU A 118 3.49 -9.83 -4.24
CA LEU A 118 2.41 -10.14 -3.31
C LEU A 118 1.87 -11.57 -3.52
N GLU A 119 1.68 -11.98 -4.77
CA GLU A 119 1.28 -13.35 -5.10
C GLU A 119 2.29 -14.38 -4.57
N ARG A 120 3.60 -14.12 -4.71
CA ARG A 120 4.64 -15.00 -4.18
C ARG A 120 4.61 -15.10 -2.66
N ILE A 121 4.41 -13.98 -1.96
CA ILE A 121 4.30 -13.95 -0.50
C ILE A 121 3.10 -14.76 -0.03
N ILE A 122 1.93 -14.57 -0.65
CA ILE A 122 0.71 -15.32 -0.31
C ILE A 122 0.94 -16.82 -0.51
N ARG A 123 1.57 -17.23 -1.62
CA ARG A 123 1.92 -18.63 -1.87
C ARG A 123 2.87 -19.19 -0.82
N ALA A 124 3.82 -18.39 -0.33
CA ALA A 124 4.74 -18.82 0.72
C ALA A 124 4.03 -19.03 2.07
N LEU A 125 3.12 -18.14 2.45
CA LEU A 125 2.33 -18.22 3.69
C LEU A 125 1.24 -19.30 3.66
N SER A 126 0.84 -19.76 2.48
CA SER A 126 -0.24 -20.76 2.32
C SER A 126 0.25 -22.21 2.31
N ASN A 127 1.57 -22.44 2.45
CA ASN A 127 2.19 -23.77 2.39
C ASN A 127 2.52 -24.33 3.77
#